data_AF-A0A9D8R8Y7-F1
#
_entry.id   AF-A0A9D8R8Y7-F1
#
_cell.length_a   1.000
_cell.length_b   1.000
_cell.length_c   1.000
_cell.angle_alpha   90.00
_cell.angle_beta   90.00
_cell.angle_gamma   90.00
#
_symmetry.space_group_name_H-M   'P 1'
#
loop_
_entity.id
_entity.type
_entity.pdbx_description
1 polymer ?
#
loop_
_entity_poly.entity_id
_entity_poly.type
_entity_poly.pdbx_seq_one_letter_code
_entity_poly.pdbx_strand_id
1 'polypeptide(L)'
;ALVGALIGFLWYNTFPAQVFMGDSGSLTIGGIIGVSAVLIRKELILPLLCGIFLMESLSVIIQRTHFKRTKKKYGEGRRVFLMAPLHHHYQKQGIPEPRIVTRFWIIGIILAVSTLAVLKIR
;
A
#
# COMPACT_ATOMS: atom_id res chain seq x y z
N ALA A 1 -0.26 12.03 -18.24
CA ALA A 1 0.67 12.85 -17.43
C ALA A 1 1.22 12.09 -16.23
N LEU A 2 0.41 11.80 -15.20
CA LEU A 2 0.87 11.19 -13.94
C LEU A 2 1.64 9.86 -14.14
N VAL A 3 1.10 8.92 -14.92
CA VAL A 3 1.76 7.62 -15.18
C VAL A 3 3.16 7.79 -15.79
N GLY A 4 3.32 8.70 -16.76
CA GLY A 4 4.63 8.96 -17.37
C GLY A 4 5.64 9.53 -16.38
N ALA A 5 5.21 10.44 -15.50
CA ALA A 5 6.06 10.95 -14.42
C ALA A 5 6.46 9.86 -13.41
N LEU A 6 5.56 8.92 -13.10
CA LEU A 6 5.86 7.79 -12.20
C LEU A 6 6.81 6.78 -12.81
N ILE A 7 6.71 6.51 -14.11
CA ILE A 7 7.67 5.66 -14.82
C ILE A 7 9.06 6.34 -14.82
N GLY A 8 9.13 7.64 -15.10
CA GLY A 8 10.37 8.40 -15.01
C GLY A 8 10.97 8.42 -13.60
N PHE A 9 10.13 8.60 -12.58
CA PHE A 9 10.54 8.53 -11.17
C PHE A 9 11.07 7.13 -10.80
N LEU A 10 10.39 6.07 -11.23
CA LEU A 10 10.78 4.69 -10.94
C LEU A 10 12.18 4.36 -11.46
N TRP A 11 12.60 4.95 -12.57
CA TRP A 11 13.96 4.81 -13.09
C TRP A 11 15.04 5.16 -12.05
N TYR A 12 14.79 6.19 -11.25
CA TYR A 12 15.69 6.64 -10.18
C TYR A 12 15.36 6.06 -8.79
N ASN A 13 14.17 5.48 -8.63
CA ASN A 13 13.70 4.93 -7.35
C ASN A 13 13.80 3.40 -7.24
N THR A 14 14.05 2.69 -8.35
CA THR A 14 14.27 1.24 -8.34
C THR A 14 15.49 0.89 -7.48
N PHE A 15 15.43 -0.22 -6.75
CA PHE A 15 16.50 -0.62 -5.83
C PHE A 15 17.86 -0.79 -6.55
N PRO A 16 18.96 -0.20 -6.04
CA PRO A 16 19.05 0.72 -4.89
C PRO A 16 18.58 2.15 -5.24
N ALA A 17 17.68 2.70 -4.44
CA ALA A 17 17.04 3.99 -4.73
C ALA A 17 18.04 5.17 -4.65
N GLN A 18 18.02 6.03 -5.67
CA GLN A 18 18.80 7.27 -5.74
C GLN A 18 17.98 8.48 -5.28
N VAL A 19 16.67 8.46 -5.57
CA VAL A 19 15.73 9.52 -5.21
C VAL A 19 14.57 8.90 -4.43
N PHE A 20 14.27 9.48 -3.27
CA PHE A 20 13.10 9.11 -2.46
C PHE A 20 11.91 10.00 -2.80
N MET A 21 10.71 9.43 -2.74
CA MET A 21 9.48 10.12 -3.10
C MET A 21 9.12 11.26 -2.13
N GLY A 22 9.37 11.06 -0.84
CA GLY A 22 8.95 11.97 0.23
C GLY A 22 7.43 12.10 0.40
N ASP A 23 7.02 12.89 1.40
CA ASP A 23 5.60 13.13 1.71
C ASP A 23 4.89 13.94 0.64
N SER A 24 5.61 14.86 -0.02
CA SER A 24 5.07 15.66 -1.13
C SER A 24 4.59 14.78 -2.27
N GLY A 25 5.34 13.73 -2.64
CA GLY A 25 4.93 12.81 -3.68
C GLY A 25 3.82 11.87 -3.21
N SER A 26 3.99 11.24 -2.05
CA SER A 26 3.07 10.19 -1.57
C SER A 26 1.67 10.73 -1.29
N LEU A 27 1.55 11.88 -0.60
CA LEU A 27 0.27 12.51 -0.30
C LEU A 27 -0.42 13.04 -1.56
N THR A 28 0.35 13.61 -2.50
CA THR A 28 -0.20 14.12 -3.77
C THR A 28 -0.79 12.99 -4.60
N ILE A 29 -0.10 11.84 -4.73
CA ILE A 29 -0.65 10.70 -5.48
C ILE A 29 -1.89 10.14 -4.81
N GLY A 30 -1.85 9.94 -3.49
CA GLY A 30 -3.02 9.48 -2.74
C GLY A 30 -4.22 10.42 -2.90
N GLY A 31 -3.98 11.72 -2.85
CA GLY A 31 -4.98 12.76 -3.07
C GLY A 31 -5.57 12.72 -4.48
N ILE A 32 -4.73 12.65 -5.51
CA ILE A 32 -5.18 12.57 -6.91
C ILE A 32 -6.04 11.33 -7.13
N ILE A 33 -5.63 10.16 -6.62
CA ILE A 33 -6.40 8.90 -6.75
C ILE A 33 -7.76 9.04 -6.05
N GLY A 34 -7.78 9.55 -4.81
CA GLY A 34 -8.99 9.73 -4.03
C GLY A 34 -9.98 10.71 -4.69
N VAL A 35 -9.49 11.89 -5.09
CA VAL A 35 -10.31 12.90 -5.78
C VAL A 35 -10.84 12.37 -7.11
N SER A 36 -10.01 11.69 -7.90
CA SER A 36 -10.44 11.11 -9.18
C SER A 36 -11.57 10.09 -8.98
N ALA A 37 -11.50 9.23 -7.96
CA ALA A 37 -12.54 8.25 -7.69
C ALA A 37 -13.89 8.89 -7.30
N VAL A 38 -13.86 9.99 -6.53
CA VAL A 38 -15.05 10.76 -6.15
C VAL A 38 -15.65 11.46 -7.38
N LEU A 39 -14.82 12.10 -8.21
CA LEU A 39 -15.29 12.79 -9.41
C LEU A 39 -15.96 11.84 -10.41
N ILE A 40 -15.45 10.61 -10.53
CA ILE A 40 -16.00 9.57 -11.42
C ILE A 40 -17.20 8.84 -10.76
N ARG A 41 -17.49 9.12 -9.47
CA ARG A 41 -18.50 8.42 -8.66
C ARG A 41 -18.34 6.90 -8.64
N LYS A 42 -17.09 6.46 -8.52
CA LYS A 42 -16.68 5.05 -8.47
C LYS A 42 -15.87 4.78 -7.19
N GLU A 43 -16.34 5.33 -6.08
CA GLU A 43 -15.66 5.27 -4.78
C GLU A 43 -15.53 3.84 -4.27
N LEU A 44 -16.56 3.01 -4.50
CA LEU A 44 -16.60 1.61 -4.07
C LEU A 44 -15.56 0.72 -4.77
N ILE A 45 -14.93 1.21 -5.84
CA ILE A 45 -13.88 0.49 -6.57
C ILE A 45 -12.50 0.73 -5.95
N LEU A 46 -12.31 1.82 -5.20
CA LEU A 46 -11.03 2.15 -4.56
C LEU A 46 -10.46 1.02 -3.69
N PRO A 47 -11.23 0.33 -2.83
CA PRO A 47 -10.69 -0.75 -2.01
C PRO A 47 -10.08 -1.90 -2.84
N LEU A 48 -10.64 -2.17 -4.03
CA LEU A 48 -10.12 -3.19 -4.93
C LEU A 48 -8.88 -2.69 -5.66
N LEU A 49 -8.96 -1.50 -6.26
CA LEU A 49 -7.86 -0.90 -7.02
C LEU A 49 -6.63 -0.62 -6.15
N CYS A 50 -6.86 -0.07 -4.95
CA CYS A 50 -5.85 0.32 -3.98
C CYS A 50 -5.64 -0.75 -2.90
N GLY A 51 -5.97 -2.02 -3.18
CA GLY A 51 -5.99 -3.09 -2.17
C GLY A 51 -4.68 -3.23 -1.39
N ILE A 52 -3.53 -3.06 -2.04
CA ILE A 52 -2.22 -3.08 -1.35
C ILE A 52 -2.08 -1.92 -0.37
N PHE A 53 -2.40 -0.69 -0.79
CA PHE A 53 -2.35 0.49 0.09
C PHE A 53 -3.31 0.35 1.28
N LEU A 54 -4.47 -0.25 1.04
CA LEU A 54 -5.45 -0.54 2.08
C LEU A 54 -4.92 -1.59 3.06
N MET A 55 -4.35 -2.69 2.58
CA MET A 55 -3.80 -3.75 3.43
C MET A 55 -2.61 -3.26 4.28
N GLU A 56 -1.73 -2.45 3.70
CA GLU A 56 -0.64 -1.79 4.42
C GLU A 56 -1.18 -0.91 5.55
N SER A 57 -2.17 -0.07 5.26
CA SER A 57 -2.81 0.81 6.25
C SER A 57 -3.57 0.02 7.34
N LEU A 58 -4.33 -1.01 6.94
CA LEU A 58 -5.05 -1.90 7.85
C LEU A 58 -4.10 -2.64 8.78
N SER A 59 -2.93 -3.07 8.30
CA SER A 59 -1.94 -3.73 9.13
C SER A 59 -1.45 -2.84 10.28
N VAL A 60 -1.25 -1.53 10.02
CA VAL A 60 -0.86 -0.55 11.03
C VAL A 60 -2.00 -0.31 12.03
N ILE A 61 -3.23 -0.19 11.54
CA ILE A 61 -4.42 -0.01 12.40
C ILE A 61 -4.60 -1.22 13.32
N ILE A 62 -4.54 -2.44 12.78
CA ILE A 62 -4.65 -3.69 13.53
C ILE A 62 -3.52 -3.77 14.55
N GLN A 63 -2.27 -3.57 14.13
CA GLN A 63 -1.10 -3.66 14.99
C GLN A 63 -1.18 -2.67 16.15
N ARG A 64 -1.48 -1.39 15.87
CA ARG A 64 -1.56 -0.33 16.90
C ARG A 64 -2.73 -0.59 17.85
N THR A 65 -3.87 -0.99 17.33
CA THR A 65 -5.08 -1.25 18.12
C THR A 65 -4.88 -2.46 19.02
N HIS A 66 -4.32 -3.55 18.49
CA HIS A 66 -4.01 -4.76 19.25
C HIS A 66 -2.97 -4.47 20.35
N PHE A 67 -1.86 -3.82 20.00
CA PHE A 67 -0.80 -3.50 20.96
C PHE A 67 -1.31 -2.63 22.11
N LYS A 68 -2.14 -1.62 21.83
CA LYS A 68 -2.78 -0.80 22.87
C LYS A 68 -3.74 -1.62 23.74
N ARG A 69 -4.58 -2.46 23.13
CA ARG A 69 -5.56 -3.30 23.84
C ARG A 69 -4.89 -4.31 24.77
N THR A 70 -3.86 -5.02 24.31
CA THR A 70 -3.17 -6.00 25.16
C THR A 70 -2.34 -5.34 26.23
N LYS A 71 -1.71 -4.19 25.96
CA LYS A 71 -0.97 -3.43 26.98
C LYS A 71 -1.89 -2.98 28.11
N LYS A 72 -3.11 -2.54 27.77
CA LYS A 72 -4.12 -2.15 28.78
C LYS A 72 -4.66 -3.36 29.57
N LYS A 73 -4.81 -4.52 28.94
CA LYS A 73 -5.42 -5.71 29.56
C LYS A 73 -4.42 -6.57 30.37
N TYR A 74 -3.18 -6.68 29.90
CA TYR A 74 -2.19 -7.63 30.42
C TYR A 74 -0.88 -6.96 30.87
N GLY A 75 -0.80 -5.63 30.90
CA GLY A 75 0.42 -4.87 31.22
C GLY A 75 1.45 -4.82 30.09
N GLU A 76 1.47 -5.83 29.21
CA GLU A 76 2.41 -5.95 28.10
C GLU A 76 1.76 -5.83 26.72
N GLY A 77 2.44 -5.09 25.84
CA GLY A 77 2.01 -4.91 24.45
C GLY A 77 2.41 -6.12 23.60
N ARG A 78 1.43 -6.81 23.02
CA ARG A 78 1.63 -7.95 22.11
C ARG A 78 1.42 -7.50 20.68
N ARG A 79 2.26 -7.99 19.78
CA ARG A 79 2.26 -7.64 18.36
C ARG A 79 1.60 -8.75 17.55
N VAL A 80 0.80 -8.40 16.53
CA VAL A 80 0.18 -9.35 15.60
C VAL A 80 1.15 -9.67 14.47
N PHE A 81 1.71 -8.61 13.87
CA PHE A 81 2.78 -8.70 12.88
C PHE A 81 4.13 -8.45 13.56
N LEU A 82 5.20 -9.11 13.08
CA LEU A 82 6.59 -8.84 13.52
C LEU A 82 6.92 -7.34 13.51
N MET A 83 6.50 -6.64 12.46
CA MET A 83 6.55 -5.20 12.31
C MET A 83 5.40 -4.77 11.41
N ALA A 84 4.84 -3.58 11.63
CA ALA A 84 3.90 -2.95 10.69
C ALA A 84 4.57 -1.71 10.11
N PRO A 85 4.36 -1.39 8.82
CA PRO A 85 3.43 -2.01 7.87
C PRO A 85 3.85 -3.40 7.33
N LEU A 86 3.03 -4.04 6.46
CA LEU A 86 3.23 -5.44 6.02
C LEU A 86 4.56 -5.67 5.28
N HIS A 87 5.02 -4.73 4.47
CA HIS A 87 6.32 -4.89 3.81
C HIS A 87 7.48 -5.08 4.82
N HIS A 88 7.45 -4.37 5.97
CA HIS A 88 8.44 -4.58 7.04
C HIS A 88 8.25 -5.91 7.78
N HIS A 89 7.02 -6.42 7.87
CA HIS A 89 6.77 -7.77 8.38
C HIS A 89 7.55 -8.81 7.55
N TYR A 90 7.45 -8.74 6.23
CA TYR A 90 8.14 -9.65 5.31
C TYR A 90 9.66 -9.45 5.31
N GLN A 91 10.14 -8.21 5.44
CA GLN A 91 11.58 -7.95 5.61
C GLN A 91 12.11 -8.61 6.90
N LYS A 92 11.37 -8.53 8.01
CA LYS A 92 11.73 -9.19 9.28
C LYS A 92 11.68 -10.72 9.20
N GLN A 93 10.96 -11.29 8.25
CA GLN A 93 11.00 -12.74 7.93
C GLN A 93 12.22 -13.13 7.08
N GLY A 94 13.10 -12.18 6.72
CA GLY A 94 14.29 -12.42 5.91
C GLY A 94 14.05 -12.38 4.40
N ILE A 95 12.89 -11.89 3.94
CA ILE A 95 12.63 -11.74 2.50
C ILE A 95 13.35 -10.47 2.00
N PRO A 96 14.19 -10.55 0.95
CA PRO A 96 14.86 -9.38 0.38
C PRO A 96 13.87 -8.34 -0.14
N GLU A 97 14.18 -7.05 0.08
CA GLU A 97 13.31 -5.94 -0.31
C GLU A 97 12.89 -5.94 -1.78
N PRO A 98 13.79 -6.15 -2.78
CA PRO A 98 13.38 -6.19 -4.18
C PRO A 98 12.33 -7.26 -4.45
N ARG A 99 12.44 -8.42 -3.78
CA ARG A 99 11.49 -9.53 -3.93
C ARG A 99 10.11 -9.18 -3.37
N ILE A 100 10.06 -8.43 -2.28
CA ILE A 100 8.79 -7.94 -1.70
C ILE A 100 8.14 -6.95 -2.65
N VAL A 101 8.91 -5.98 -3.16
CA VAL A 101 8.44 -4.97 -4.11
C VAL A 101 7.87 -5.63 -5.36
N THR A 102 8.60 -6.55 -6.00
CA THR A 102 8.12 -7.25 -7.21
C THR A 102 6.85 -8.06 -6.94
N ARG A 103 6.73 -8.73 -5.78
CA ARG A 103 5.51 -9.48 -5.43
C ARG A 103 4.32 -8.55 -5.23
N PHE A 104 4.52 -7.39 -4.60
CA PHE A 104 3.48 -6.39 -4.44
C PHE A 104 3.06 -5.82 -5.80
N TRP A 105 4.01 -5.58 -6.71
CA TRP A 105 3.70 -5.19 -8.08
C TRP A 105 2.80 -6.21 -8.80
N ILE A 106 3.12 -7.51 -8.71
CA ILE A 106 2.31 -8.57 -9.31
C ILE A 106 0.88 -8.54 -8.75
N ILE A 107 0.72 -8.48 -7.43
CA ILE A 107 -0.61 -8.39 -6.79
C ILE A 107 -1.34 -7.11 -7.23
N GLY A 108 -0.62 -5.98 -7.33
CA GLY A 108 -1.18 -4.70 -7.75
C GLY A 108 -1.72 -4.73 -9.18
N ILE A 109 -0.99 -5.36 -10.10
CA ILE A 109 -1.43 -5.57 -11.48
C ILE A 109 -2.67 -6.47 -11.52
N ILE A 110 -2.70 -7.56 -10.75
CA ILE A 110 -3.88 -8.45 -10.66
C ILE A 110 -5.11 -7.68 -10.16
N LEU A 111 -4.95 -6.87 -9.10
CA LEU A 111 -6.02 -6.04 -8.56
C LEU A 111 -6.50 -4.98 -9.56
N ALA A 112 -5.59 -4.36 -10.30
CA ALA A 112 -5.92 -3.39 -11.34
C ALA A 112 -6.71 -4.04 -12.50
N VAL A 113 -6.27 -5.20 -12.99
CA VAL A 113 -6.99 -5.96 -14.03
C VAL A 113 -8.36 -6.40 -13.53
N SER A 114 -8.44 -6.92 -12.30
CA SER A 114 -9.71 -7.32 -11.68
C SER A 114 -10.68 -6.14 -11.55
N THR A 115 -10.15 -4.97 -11.19
CA THR A 115 -10.93 -3.73 -11.13
C THR A 115 -11.53 -3.35 -12.49
N LEU A 116 -10.74 -3.42 -13.56
CA LEU A 116 -11.22 -3.14 -14.91
C LEU A 116 -12.28 -4.17 -15.36
N ALA A 117 -12.11 -5.44 -14.99
CA ALA A 117 -13.10 -6.48 -15.28
C ALA A 117 -14.44 -6.22 -14.57
N VAL A 118 -14.42 -5.86 -13.28
CA VAL A 118 -15.63 -5.49 -12.52
C VAL A 118 -16.30 -4.26 -13.12
N LEU A 119 -15.52 -3.29 -13.62
CA LEU A 119 -16.07 -2.09 -14.26
C LEU A 119 -16.83 -2.42 -15.56
N LYS A 120 -16.37 -3.42 -16.34
CA LYS A 120 -16.99 -3.85 -17.61
C LYS A 120 -18.26 -4.70 -17.44
N ILE A 121 -18.48 -5.29 -16.27
CA ILE A 121 -19.63 -6.16 -15.98
C ILE A 121 -20.91 -5.33 -15.70
N ARG A 122 -20.80 -4.00 -15.63
CA ARG A 122 -21.92 -3.04 -15.57
C ARG A 122 -21.97 -2.18 -16.83
#